data_AF-A6YIL7-F1
#
_entry.id   AF-A6YIL7-F1
#
_cell.length_a   1.000
_cell.length_b   1.000
_cell.length_c   1.000
_cell.angle_alpha   90.00
_cell.angle_beta   90.00
_cell.angle_gamma   90.00
#
_symmetry.space_group_name_H-M   'P 1'
#
loop_
_entity.id
_entity.type
_entity.pdbx_description
1 polymer ?
#
loop_
_entity_poly.entity_id
_entity_poly.type
_entity_poly.pdbx_seq_one_letter_code
_entity_poly.pdbx_strand_id
1 'polypeptide(L)' 'LHWYTGEGMDEMEFTEAESNMNDLVAEYQQYQDATAYDDDGE' A
#
# COMPACT_ATOMS: atom_id res chain seq x y z
N LEU A 1 -13.65 -11.98 7.06
CA LEU A 1 -12.71 -13.13 7.11
C LEU A 1 -13.40 -14.44 6.72
N HIS A 2 -14.41 -14.92 7.44
CA HIS A 2 -15.09 -16.21 7.17
C HIS A 2 -15.67 -16.41 5.75
N TRP A 3 -16.09 -15.35 5.04
CA TRP A 3 -16.55 -15.47 3.64
C TRP A 3 -15.41 -15.60 2.61
N TYR A 4 -14.21 -15.11 2.93
CA TYR A 4 -13.06 -15.16 2.03
C TYR A 4 -12.22 -16.42 2.27
N THR A 5 -12.06 -16.85 3.53
CA THR A 5 -11.46 -18.15 3.85
C THR A 5 -12.37 -19.33 3.50
N GLY A 6 -13.70 -19.12 3.46
CA GLY A 6 -14.67 -20.13 3.00
C GLY A 6 -14.66 -20.39 1.49
N GLU A 7 -14.11 -19.47 0.70
CA GLU A 7 -13.94 -19.59 -0.77
C GLU A 7 -12.51 -20.02 -1.16
N GLY A 8 -11.67 -20.39 -0.19
CA GLY A 8 -10.33 -20.93 -0.42
C GLY A 8 -9.20 -19.89 -0.48
N MET A 9 -9.47 -18.64 -0.10
CA MET A 9 -8.43 -17.61 0.04
C MET A 9 -7.65 -17.85 1.34
N ASP A 10 -6.33 -17.93 1.23
CA ASP A 10 -5.47 -18.24 2.37
C ASP A 10 -5.27 -17.01 3.26
N GLU A 11 -5.14 -17.18 4.57
CA GLU A 11 -5.00 -16.03 5.48
C GLU A 11 -3.72 -15.21 5.20
N MET A 12 -2.71 -15.83 4.59
CA MET A 12 -1.49 -15.17 4.15
C MET A 12 -1.71 -14.23 2.95
N GLU A 13 -2.69 -14.51 2.08
CA GLU A 13 -3.02 -13.65 0.94
C GLU A 13 -3.57 -12.30 1.41
N PHE A 14 -4.19 -12.24 2.59
CA PHE A 14 -4.59 -10.98 3.21
C PHE A 14 -3.40 -10.14 3.63
N THR A 15 -2.37 -10.76 4.22
CA THR A 15 -1.14 -10.05 4.62
C THR A 15 -0.35 -9.59 3.40
N GLU A 16 -0.31 -10.37 2.31
CA GLU A 16 0.31 -9.96 1.06
C GLU A 16 -0.45 -8.81 0.39
N ALA A 17 -1.78 -8.87 0.33
CA ALA A 17 -2.61 -7.79 -0.21
C ALA A 17 -2.48 -6.49 0.61
N GLU A 18 -2.38 -6.60 1.93
CA GLU A 18 -2.12 -5.46 2.82
C GLU A 18 -0.73 -4.86 2.55
N SER A 19 0.31 -5.69 2.43
CA SER A 19 1.66 -5.23 2.08
C SER A 19 1.68 -4.50 0.74
N ASN A 20 1.06 -5.07 -0.29
CA ASN A 20 0.99 -4.46 -1.61
C ASN A 20 0.28 -3.09 -1.59
N MET A 21 -0.79 -2.96 -0.78
CA MET A 21 -1.49 -1.68 -0.63
C MET A 21 -0.62 -0.64 0.09
N ASN A 22 0.10 -1.06 1.13
CA ASN A 22 1.01 -0.19 1.87
C ASN A 22 2.19 0.27 1.00
N ASP A 23 2.76 -0.62 0.19
CA ASP A 23 3.83 -0.29 -0.76
C ASP A 23 3.38 0.76 -1.78
N LEU A 24 2.16 0.61 -2.33
CA LEU A 24 1.58 1.59 -3.25
C LEU A 24 1.38 2.95 -2.58
N VAL A 25 0.85 2.99 -1.36
CA VAL A 25 0.66 4.23 -0.61
C VAL A 25 2.01 4.90 -0.31
N ALA A 26 3.02 4.12 0.06
CA ALA A 26 4.37 4.62 0.32
C ALA A 26 5.01 5.23 -0.94
N GLU A 27 4.82 4.60 -2.11
CA GLU A 27 5.29 5.14 -3.39
C GLU A 27 4.64 6.50 -3.70
N TYR A 28 3.32 6.62 -3.54
CA TYR A 28 2.64 7.92 -3.73
C TYR A 28 3.11 8.98 -2.74
N GLN A 29 3.31 8.62 -1.47
CA GLN A 29 3.80 9.56 -0.48
C GLN A 29 5.22 10.03 -0.82
N GLN A 30 6.09 9.13 -1.30
CA GLN A 30 7.43 9.50 -1.73
C GLN A 30 7.40 10.49 -2.90
N TYR A 31 6.55 10.30 -3.90
CA TYR A 31 6.40 11.26 -4.99
C TYR A 31 5.87 12.61 -4.51
N GLN A 32 4.86 12.60 -3.63
CA GLN A 32 4.33 13.84 -3.04
C GLN A 32 5.42 14.59 -2.29
N ASP A 33 6.17 13.90 -1.43
CA ASP A 33 7.25 14.51 -0.65
C ASP A 33 8.35 15.03 -1.57
N ALA A 34 8.75 14.26 -2.59
CA ALA A 34 9.73 14.70 -3.59
C ALA A 34 9.28 15.97 -4.33
N THR A 35 7.99 16.08 -4.70
CA THR A 35 7.46 17.30 -5.32
C THR A 35 7.35 18.47 -4.34
N ALA A 36 7.12 18.21 -3.05
CA ALA A 36 7.05 19.25 -2.02
C ALA A 36 8.44 19.81 -1.67
N TYR A 37 9.48 18.97 -1.66
CA TYR A 37 10.87 19.42 -1.46
C TYR A 37 11.40 20.27 -2.63
N ASP A 38 10.92 20.04 -3.86
CA ASP A 38 11.27 20.86 -5.02
C ASP A 38 10.56 22.23 -5.03
N ASP A 39 9.39 22.36 -4.41
CA ASP A 39 8.61 23.62 -4.33
C ASP A 39 9.05 24.54 -3.18
N ASP A 40 9.46 23.99 -2.04
CA ASP A 40 9.96 24.76 -0.88
C ASP A 40 11.43 25.23 -1.03
N GLY A 41 12.11 24.88 -2.13
CA GLY A 41 13.53 25.12 -2.38
C GLY A 41 13.91 26.34 -3.22
N GLU A 42 12.93 27.13 -3.70
CA GLU A 42 13.12 28.38 -4.48
C GLU A 42 13.00 29.66 -3.63
#